data_AF-S6AMV5-F1
#
_entry.id   AF-S6AMV5-F1
#
_cell.length_a   1.000
_cell.length_b   1.000
_cell.length_c   1.000
_cell.angle_alpha   90.00
_cell.angle_beta   90.00
_cell.angle_gamma   90.00
#
_symmetry.space_group_name_H-M   'P 1'
#
loop_
_entity.id
_entity.type
_entity.pdbx_description
1 polymer ?
#
loop_
_entity_poly.entity_id
_entity_poly.type
_entity_poly.pdbx_seq_one_letter_code
_entity_poly.pdbx_strand_id
1 'polypeptide(L)'
;MKLNKLATATALAATLITSSSAFALAITPTVSFNPGTTLNTTGISTFTTSGAQMAGMLVTAYFSGGTSESVSWAAGVGSAGAATGTNWSLGFAGATTFSPFWELLTTGNLSADITRLVIDAQPGDTIFDTITGIETTPGSAQGWPFSDVDGPAGLGVTAAYLNQVALNGTVYGDLFTVLDIGFFTATGAAGGLGANSRLIFTADTDNTTVRGDLNPIPEPATLALLGLGLFGLGAMRRKA
;
A
#
# COMPACT_ATOMS: atom_id res chain seq x y z
N MET A 1 -58.12 -19.01 -63.86
CA MET A 1 -58.10 -18.08 -62.71
C MET A 1 -58.72 -18.83 -61.54
N LYS A 2 -58.09 -19.17 -60.42
CA LYS A 2 -57.08 -18.50 -59.57
C LYS A 2 -56.31 -19.59 -58.78
N LEU A 3 -54.99 -19.66 -58.93
CA LEU A 3 -53.95 -19.29 -57.92
C LEU A 3 -53.85 -20.21 -56.69
N ASN A 4 -52.82 -21.07 -56.74
CA ASN A 4 -52.17 -21.73 -55.61
C ASN A 4 -51.88 -20.74 -54.47
N LYS A 5 -52.12 -21.13 -53.22
CA LYS A 5 -51.56 -20.42 -52.06
C LYS A 5 -50.63 -21.34 -51.27
N LEU A 6 -49.37 -20.92 -51.33
CA LEU A 6 -48.19 -21.40 -50.66
C LEU A 6 -48.20 -20.94 -49.18
N ALA A 7 -47.75 -21.84 -48.31
CA ALA A 7 -47.13 -21.72 -46.98
C ALA A 7 -47.27 -20.42 -46.15
N THR A 8 -47.50 -20.60 -44.84
CA THR A 8 -46.72 -19.87 -43.82
C THR A 8 -46.62 -20.71 -42.54
N ALA A 9 -45.51 -21.43 -42.37
CA ALA A 9 -45.14 -22.00 -41.08
C ALA A 9 -44.33 -20.93 -40.34
N THR A 10 -44.89 -20.38 -39.27
CA THR A 10 -44.22 -19.44 -38.38
C THR A 10 -43.25 -20.23 -37.49
N ALA A 11 -41.96 -20.24 -37.85
CA ALA A 11 -40.91 -20.71 -36.97
C ALA A 11 -40.66 -19.65 -35.88
N LEU A 12 -41.00 -19.98 -34.63
CA LEU A 12 -40.65 -19.18 -33.47
C LEU A 12 -39.15 -19.39 -33.18
N ALA A 13 -38.30 -18.46 -33.63
CA ALA A 13 -36.88 -18.46 -33.30
C ALA A 13 -36.71 -18.00 -31.84
N ALA A 14 -36.57 -18.95 -30.91
CA ALA A 14 -36.11 -18.66 -29.56
C ALA A 14 -34.65 -18.20 -29.64
N THR A 15 -34.42 -16.90 -29.47
CA THR A 15 -33.08 -16.33 -29.38
C THR A 15 -32.55 -16.66 -28.00
N LEU A 16 -31.65 -17.66 -27.92
CA LEU A 16 -30.93 -17.99 -26.70
C LEU A 16 -29.92 -16.85 -26.44
N ILE A 17 -30.31 -15.89 -25.60
CA ILE A 17 -29.38 -14.88 -25.08
C ILE A 17 -28.47 -15.62 -24.09
N THR A 18 -27.32 -16.10 -24.57
CA THR A 18 -26.24 -16.52 -23.69
C THR A 18 -25.66 -15.26 -23.07
N SER A 19 -26.06 -14.94 -21.84
CA SER A 19 -25.34 -13.98 -21.00
C SER A 19 -23.97 -14.60 -20.71
N SER A 20 -22.97 -14.31 -21.55
CA SER A 20 -21.59 -14.54 -21.17
C SER A 20 -21.27 -13.53 -20.08
N SER A 21 -21.28 -13.95 -18.82
CA SER A 21 -20.60 -13.21 -17.76
C SER A 21 -19.13 -13.16 -18.16
N ALA A 22 -18.71 -12.00 -18.68
CA ALA A 22 -17.29 -11.72 -18.84
C ALA A 22 -16.68 -11.75 -17.43
N PHE A 23 -15.88 -12.77 -17.16
CA PHE A 23 -15.05 -12.76 -15.96
C PHE A 23 -14.07 -11.60 -16.12
N ALA A 24 -14.21 -10.57 -15.29
CA ALA A 24 -13.19 -9.54 -15.19
C ALA A 24 -11.90 -10.23 -14.73
N LEU A 25 -10.80 -10.03 -15.47
CA LEU A 25 -9.49 -10.51 -15.06
C LEU A 25 -9.13 -9.82 -13.73
N ALA A 26 -8.76 -10.62 -12.73
CA ALA A 26 -8.12 -10.09 -11.53
C ALA A 26 -6.82 -9.41 -11.96
N ILE A 27 -6.67 -8.12 -11.67
CA ILE A 27 -5.45 -7.39 -11.95
C ILE A 27 -4.49 -7.70 -10.80
N THR A 28 -3.42 -8.43 -11.09
CA THR A 28 -2.38 -8.70 -10.10
C THR A 28 -1.77 -7.37 -9.63
N PRO A 29 -1.66 -7.15 -8.31
CA PRO A 29 -1.04 -5.94 -7.81
C PRO A 29 0.43 -5.86 -8.24
N THR A 30 0.91 -4.64 -8.53
CA THR A 30 2.33 -4.41 -8.80
C THR A 30 3.00 -3.90 -7.54
N VAL A 31 3.95 -4.66 -7.01
CA VAL A 31 4.71 -4.31 -5.79
C VAL A 31 6.11 -3.83 -6.17
N SER A 32 6.56 -2.75 -5.53
CA SER A 32 7.89 -2.19 -5.72
C SER A 32 8.52 -1.79 -4.39
N PHE A 33 9.85 -1.77 -4.36
CA PHE A 33 10.64 -1.43 -3.17
C PHE A 33 11.59 -0.31 -3.54
N ASN A 34 11.51 0.79 -2.80
CA ASN A 34 12.35 1.96 -3.01
C ASN A 34 13.05 2.32 -1.69
N PRO A 35 14.38 2.14 -1.62
CA PRO A 35 15.15 2.40 -0.41
C PRO A 35 14.96 3.79 0.20
N GLY A 36 14.64 4.81 -0.60
CA GLY A 36 14.38 6.17 -0.12
C GLY A 36 15.45 6.69 0.84
N THR A 37 15.02 7.35 1.92
CA THR A 37 15.88 7.66 3.06
C THR A 37 15.99 6.44 3.95
N THR A 38 17.22 5.98 4.23
CA THR A 38 17.44 4.89 5.18
C THR A 38 17.27 5.41 6.60
N LEU A 39 16.35 4.80 7.33
CA LEU A 39 16.15 5.01 8.75
C LEU A 39 16.89 3.93 9.53
N ASN A 40 17.22 4.21 10.78
CA ASN A 40 17.83 3.26 11.69
C ASN A 40 16.95 3.07 12.91
N THR A 41 16.97 1.87 13.48
CA THR A 41 16.48 1.56 14.83
C THR A 41 17.52 0.72 15.57
N THR A 42 17.52 0.77 16.89
CA THR A 42 18.39 -0.05 17.75
C THR A 42 17.83 -1.44 18.03
N GLY A 43 16.53 -1.65 17.83
CA GLY A 43 15.86 -2.91 18.12
C GLY A 43 14.44 -3.03 17.55
N ILE A 44 14.02 -4.28 17.34
CA ILE A 44 12.64 -4.67 17.06
C ILE A 44 12.07 -5.33 18.31
N SER A 45 10.90 -4.87 18.78
CA SER A 45 10.28 -5.29 20.04
C SER A 45 9.62 -6.67 19.95
N THR A 46 8.94 -6.91 18.84
CA THR A 46 8.20 -8.12 18.54
C THR A 46 7.99 -8.22 17.03
N PHE A 47 8.00 -9.43 16.51
CA PHE A 47 7.63 -9.74 15.13
C PHE A 47 6.11 -9.87 14.93
N THR A 48 5.31 -9.55 15.97
CA THR A 48 3.85 -9.65 15.93
C THR A 48 3.21 -8.37 16.44
N THR A 49 2.74 -7.56 15.51
CA THR A 49 2.09 -6.29 15.80
C THR A 49 0.58 -6.40 15.69
N SER A 50 -0.11 -5.84 16.68
CA SER A 50 -1.57 -5.66 16.64
C SER A 50 -1.96 -4.29 16.13
N GLY A 51 -3.21 -4.17 15.67
CA GLY A 51 -3.84 -2.90 15.29
C GLY A 51 -3.69 -1.81 16.36
N ALA A 52 -3.81 -2.19 17.63
CA ALA A 52 -3.70 -1.23 18.73
C ALA A 52 -2.26 -0.70 18.93
N GLN A 53 -1.24 -1.49 18.59
CA GLN A 53 0.18 -1.12 18.76
C GLN A 53 0.70 -0.21 17.64
N MET A 54 -0.07 -0.03 16.57
CA MET A 54 0.25 0.89 15.47
C MET A 54 -0.26 2.32 15.72
N ALA A 55 -0.67 2.63 16.96
CA ALA A 55 -1.18 3.96 17.30
C ALA A 55 -0.14 5.05 17.04
N GLY A 56 -0.52 6.08 16.29
CA GLY A 56 0.34 7.20 15.93
C GLY A 56 0.82 7.19 14.48
N MET A 57 0.72 6.08 13.74
CA MET A 57 0.96 6.10 12.29
C MET A 57 0.08 7.15 11.59
N LEU A 58 0.52 7.67 10.46
CA LEU A 58 -0.24 8.64 9.67
C LEU A 58 -0.75 7.99 8.39
N VAL A 59 -2.06 8.05 8.17
CA VAL A 59 -2.68 7.56 6.93
C VAL A 59 -3.24 8.74 6.15
N THR A 60 -2.81 8.87 4.90
CA THR A 60 -3.24 9.95 4.00
C THR A 60 -3.97 9.38 2.78
N ALA A 61 -5.24 9.76 2.61
CA ALA A 61 -6.01 9.49 1.41
C ALA A 61 -5.92 10.68 0.46
N TYR A 62 -5.66 10.41 -0.83
CA TYR A 62 -5.70 11.38 -1.91
C TYR A 62 -6.91 11.10 -2.79
N PHE A 63 -7.66 12.14 -3.13
CA PHE A 63 -8.93 12.02 -3.84
C PHE A 63 -8.81 12.51 -5.28
N SER A 64 -9.66 11.99 -6.16
CA SER A 64 -9.68 12.34 -7.60
C SER A 64 -9.97 13.83 -7.87
N GLY A 65 -10.54 14.55 -6.89
CA GLY A 65 -10.71 16.01 -6.91
C GLY A 65 -9.44 16.82 -6.61
N GLY A 66 -8.31 16.17 -6.34
CA GLY A 66 -7.01 16.79 -6.04
C GLY A 66 -6.81 17.19 -4.58
N THR A 67 -7.79 16.93 -3.71
CA THR A 67 -7.66 17.11 -2.27
C THR A 67 -7.05 15.88 -1.59
N SER A 68 -6.61 16.03 -0.35
CA SER A 68 -6.17 14.92 0.50
C SER A 68 -6.65 15.11 1.93
N GLU A 69 -6.74 14.00 2.67
CA GLU A 69 -7.05 13.98 4.09
C GLU A 69 -6.06 13.06 4.80
N SER A 70 -5.42 13.58 5.85
CA SER A 70 -4.49 12.83 6.69
C SER A 70 -5.08 12.65 8.09
N VAL A 71 -5.09 11.42 8.59
CA VAL A 71 -5.56 11.09 9.93
C VAL A 71 -4.57 10.18 10.63
N SER A 72 -4.44 10.35 11.94
CA SER A 72 -3.63 9.45 12.76
C SER A 72 -4.36 8.12 12.95
N TRP A 73 -3.61 7.04 12.89
CA TRP A 73 -4.03 5.73 13.36
C TRP A 73 -4.26 5.78 14.86
N ALA A 74 -5.40 5.24 15.30
CA ALA A 74 -5.79 5.16 16.69
C ALA A 74 -5.98 3.70 17.12
N ALA A 75 -5.60 3.41 18.36
CA ALA A 75 -5.92 2.13 18.98
C ALA A 75 -7.44 1.99 19.16
N GLY A 76 -7.95 0.81 18.80
CA GLY A 76 -9.33 0.40 18.99
C GLY A 76 -9.51 -0.45 20.25
N VAL A 77 -10.57 -1.25 20.26
CA VAL A 77 -10.83 -2.20 21.35
C VAL A 77 -10.01 -3.47 21.14
N GLY A 78 -9.36 -3.96 22.19
CA GLY A 78 -8.53 -5.16 22.13
C GLY A 78 -7.29 -4.97 21.27
N SER A 79 -7.10 -5.85 20.28
CA SER A 79 -5.98 -5.80 19.33
C SER A 79 -6.29 -5.01 18.06
N ALA A 80 -7.46 -4.35 17.98
CA ALA A 80 -7.86 -3.59 16.80
C ALA A 80 -7.27 -2.18 16.79
N GLY A 81 -7.16 -1.60 15.60
CA GLY A 81 -6.84 -0.19 15.38
C GLY A 81 -7.32 0.27 14.02
N ALA A 82 -7.45 1.58 13.85
CA ALA A 82 -7.89 2.16 12.58
C ALA A 82 -7.46 3.62 12.41
N ALA A 83 -7.34 4.01 11.15
CA ALA A 83 -7.38 5.39 10.69
C ALA A 83 -8.77 5.67 10.10
N THR A 84 -9.51 6.62 10.67
CA THR A 84 -10.88 6.97 10.21
C THR A 84 -10.89 8.41 9.72
N GLY A 85 -11.12 8.59 8.42
CA GLY A 85 -11.30 9.90 7.80
C GLY A 85 -12.77 10.18 7.47
N THR A 86 -12.98 11.19 6.64
CA THR A 86 -14.30 11.62 6.22
C THR A 86 -14.82 10.68 5.13
N ASN A 87 -15.73 9.78 5.49
CA ASN A 87 -16.37 8.79 4.61
C ASN A 87 -15.47 7.64 4.13
N TRP A 88 -14.32 7.42 4.79
CA TRP A 88 -13.44 6.28 4.58
C TRP A 88 -12.75 5.85 5.88
N SER A 89 -12.31 4.60 5.94
CA SER A 89 -11.50 4.10 7.05
C SER A 89 -10.55 3.00 6.58
N LEU A 90 -9.33 3.00 7.11
CA LEU A 90 -8.41 1.87 7.03
C LEU A 90 -8.34 1.23 8.41
N GLY A 91 -8.67 -0.05 8.50
CA GLY A 91 -8.72 -0.80 9.76
C GLY A 91 -7.91 -2.08 9.72
N PHE A 92 -7.48 -2.49 10.91
CA PHE A 92 -6.85 -3.79 11.14
C PHE A 92 -7.27 -4.33 12.51
N ALA A 93 -7.52 -5.64 12.59
CA ALA A 93 -7.81 -6.32 13.84
C ALA A 93 -7.07 -7.65 13.92
N GLY A 94 -6.46 -7.94 15.08
CA GLY A 94 -5.70 -9.16 15.28
C GLY A 94 -4.21 -8.90 15.37
N ALA A 95 -3.43 -9.78 14.73
CA ALA A 95 -1.98 -9.78 14.72
C ALA A 95 -1.50 -9.94 13.28
N THR A 96 -0.73 -8.98 12.77
CA THR A 96 -0.39 -8.88 11.34
C THR A 96 0.32 -10.13 10.82
N THR A 97 1.18 -10.76 11.62
CA THR A 97 1.95 -11.95 11.25
C THR A 97 1.09 -13.17 10.86
N PHE A 98 -0.05 -13.37 11.54
CA PHE A 98 -0.89 -14.56 11.39
C PHE A 98 -2.27 -14.25 10.79
N SER A 99 -2.63 -12.97 10.73
CA SER A 99 -3.85 -12.48 10.12
C SER A 99 -3.57 -11.13 9.46
N PRO A 100 -2.78 -11.09 8.36
CA PRO A 100 -2.25 -9.86 7.77
C PRO A 100 -3.29 -9.01 7.03
N PHE A 101 -4.60 -9.24 7.21
CA PHE A 101 -5.63 -8.62 6.37
C PHE A 101 -6.03 -7.23 6.87
N TRP A 102 -5.70 -6.22 6.08
CA TRP A 102 -6.12 -4.83 6.24
C TRP A 102 -7.39 -4.58 5.44
N GLU A 103 -8.29 -3.76 5.96
CA GLU A 103 -9.54 -3.42 5.30
C GLU A 103 -9.65 -1.90 5.11
N LEU A 104 -9.67 -1.45 3.85
CA LEU A 104 -10.03 -0.09 3.46
C LEU A 104 -11.49 -0.07 3.02
N LEU A 105 -12.30 0.73 3.73
CA LEU A 105 -13.72 0.92 3.45
C LEU A 105 -14.00 2.35 3.03
N THR A 106 -14.97 2.52 2.14
CA THR A 106 -15.54 3.81 1.76
C THR A 106 -17.06 3.76 1.93
N THR A 107 -17.65 4.89 2.33
CA THR A 107 -19.10 4.98 2.53
C THR A 107 -19.80 5.59 1.31
N GLY A 108 -21.14 5.51 1.27
CA GLY A 108 -21.95 6.07 0.19
C GLY A 108 -21.90 7.60 0.06
N ASN A 109 -21.36 8.31 1.05
CA ASN A 109 -21.23 9.77 1.05
C ASN A 109 -19.87 10.26 0.51
N LEU A 110 -19.01 9.35 0.03
CA LEU A 110 -17.74 9.73 -0.56
C LEU A 110 -17.98 10.53 -1.86
N SER A 111 -17.50 11.78 -1.88
CA SER A 111 -17.75 12.72 -2.99
C SER A 111 -16.72 12.63 -4.13
N ALA A 112 -15.58 11.98 -3.89
CA ALA A 112 -14.51 11.77 -4.86
C ALA A 112 -13.77 10.47 -4.52
N ASP A 113 -13.48 9.66 -5.53
CA ASP A 113 -12.78 8.38 -5.37
C ASP A 113 -11.40 8.58 -4.72
N ILE A 114 -10.99 7.63 -3.87
CA ILE A 114 -9.61 7.59 -3.36
C ILE A 114 -8.72 7.07 -4.48
N THR A 115 -7.76 7.87 -4.95
CA THR A 115 -6.84 7.51 -6.04
C THR A 115 -5.49 7.00 -5.52
N ARG A 116 -5.15 7.32 -4.26
CA ARG A 116 -3.91 6.89 -3.59
C ARG A 116 -4.09 6.91 -2.08
N LEU A 117 -3.51 5.93 -1.39
CA LEU A 117 -3.44 5.85 0.06
C LEU A 117 -1.98 5.73 0.47
N VAL A 118 -1.50 6.62 1.33
CA VAL A 118 -0.13 6.56 1.88
C VAL A 118 -0.23 6.24 3.36
N ILE A 119 0.41 5.15 3.79
CA ILE A 119 0.54 4.77 5.18
C ILE A 119 1.98 5.06 5.60
N ASP A 120 2.18 6.06 6.44
CA ASP A 120 3.45 6.40 7.07
C ASP A 120 3.47 5.83 8.48
N ALA A 121 4.24 4.76 8.64
CA ALA A 121 4.31 3.99 9.88
C ALA A 121 5.31 4.59 10.89
N GLN A 122 6.21 5.47 10.44
CA GLN A 122 7.30 6.01 11.25
C GLN A 122 6.81 6.72 12.54
N PRO A 123 5.79 7.60 12.52
CA PRO A 123 5.34 8.29 13.73
C PRO A 123 4.68 7.37 14.77
N GLY A 124 4.28 6.15 14.35
CA GLY A 124 3.76 5.10 15.23
C GLY A 124 4.83 4.12 15.73
N ASP A 125 6.11 4.35 15.41
CA ASP A 125 7.21 3.42 15.69
C ASP A 125 6.96 2.01 15.11
N THR A 126 6.21 1.99 14.01
CA THR A 126 5.84 0.80 13.26
C THR A 126 6.66 0.76 11.97
N ILE A 127 6.98 -0.45 11.53
CA ILE A 127 7.69 -0.73 10.28
C ILE A 127 6.97 -1.87 9.57
N PHE A 128 7.07 -1.95 8.26
CA PHE A 128 6.56 -3.06 7.46
C PHE A 128 7.64 -4.12 7.27
N ASP A 129 7.32 -5.40 7.51
CA ASP A 129 8.13 -6.55 7.12
C ASP A 129 7.56 -7.18 5.85
N THR A 130 8.42 -7.35 4.85
CA THR A 130 8.04 -7.72 3.49
C THR A 130 8.52 -9.11 3.07
N ILE A 131 9.23 -9.85 3.93
CA ILE A 131 9.73 -11.20 3.60
C ILE A 131 8.98 -12.29 4.36
N THR A 132 8.31 -13.15 3.60
CA THR A 132 7.52 -14.25 4.18
C THR A 132 8.35 -15.45 4.59
N GLY A 133 8.08 -15.94 5.81
CA GLY A 133 8.50 -17.25 6.32
C GLY A 133 9.95 -17.37 6.78
N ILE A 134 10.80 -16.35 6.58
CA ILE A 134 12.20 -16.35 7.00
C ILE A 134 12.48 -15.06 7.77
N GLU A 135 13.09 -15.18 8.94
CA GLU A 135 13.68 -14.05 9.65
C GLU A 135 14.91 -13.57 8.87
N THR A 136 14.82 -12.36 8.30
CA THR A 136 15.94 -11.73 7.58
C THR A 136 16.56 -10.64 8.45
N THR A 137 15.74 -9.77 9.03
CA THR A 137 16.17 -8.88 10.13
C THR A 137 16.00 -9.54 11.50
N PRO A 138 17.03 -9.54 12.37
CA PRO A 138 16.90 -10.04 13.74
C PRO A 138 15.74 -9.39 14.53
N GLY A 139 14.84 -10.21 15.06
CA GLY A 139 13.64 -9.79 15.79
C GLY A 139 12.41 -9.52 14.92
N SER A 140 12.52 -9.71 13.60
CA SER A 140 11.46 -9.49 12.60
C SER A 140 11.34 -10.71 11.70
N ALA A 141 10.26 -11.47 11.85
CA ALA A 141 10.09 -12.76 11.21
C ALA A 141 8.65 -12.94 10.74
N GLN A 142 8.51 -13.71 9.64
CA GLN A 142 7.21 -14.07 9.06
C GLN A 142 6.44 -12.88 8.47
N GLY A 143 7.16 -11.95 7.84
CA GLY A 143 6.61 -10.85 7.07
C GLY A 143 5.61 -11.21 5.99
N TRP A 144 4.87 -10.21 5.54
CA TRP A 144 3.93 -10.31 4.43
C TRP A 144 4.07 -9.07 3.57
N PRO A 145 4.58 -9.21 2.33
CA PRO A 145 4.53 -8.11 1.40
C PRO A 145 3.06 -7.85 1.02
N PHE A 146 2.83 -6.68 0.44
CA PHE A 146 1.55 -6.33 -0.13
C PHE A 146 1.07 -7.40 -1.12
N SER A 147 0.01 -8.12 -0.79
CA SER A 147 -0.58 -9.14 -1.66
C SER A 147 -2.09 -9.22 -1.49
N ASP A 148 -2.69 -10.22 -2.15
CA ASP A 148 -4.06 -10.70 -1.92
C ASP A 148 -5.12 -9.60 -1.88
N VAL A 149 -5.13 -8.83 -2.96
CA VAL A 149 -6.11 -7.76 -3.16
C VAL A 149 -7.48 -8.36 -3.49
N ASP A 150 -8.43 -8.26 -2.54
CA ASP A 150 -9.86 -8.43 -2.81
C ASP A 150 -10.52 -7.06 -2.86
N GLY A 151 -11.02 -6.67 -4.04
CA GLY A 151 -11.56 -5.34 -4.30
C GLY A 151 -12.50 -5.28 -5.49
N PRO A 152 -12.98 -4.07 -5.86
CA PRO A 152 -13.92 -3.90 -6.96
C PRO A 152 -13.36 -4.45 -8.28
N ALA A 153 -14.23 -5.06 -9.07
CA ALA A 153 -13.86 -5.62 -10.37
C ALA A 153 -13.27 -4.54 -11.29
N GLY A 154 -12.10 -4.82 -11.88
CA GLY A 154 -11.42 -3.91 -12.80
C GLY A 154 -10.55 -2.83 -12.14
N LEU A 155 -10.46 -2.83 -10.80
CA LEU A 155 -9.52 -2.00 -10.04
C LEU A 155 -8.12 -2.66 -10.03
N GLY A 156 -7.14 -1.96 -10.56
CA GLY A 156 -5.72 -2.30 -10.44
C GLY A 156 -5.08 -1.56 -9.27
N VAL A 157 -4.09 -2.19 -8.65
CA VAL A 157 -3.40 -1.64 -7.48
C VAL A 157 -1.89 -1.67 -7.67
N THR A 158 -1.21 -0.55 -7.39
CA THR A 158 0.24 -0.52 -7.18
C THR A 158 0.53 -0.35 -5.71
N ALA A 159 1.57 -1.00 -5.20
CA ALA A 159 2.08 -0.82 -3.86
C ALA A 159 3.59 -0.53 -3.92
N ALA A 160 4.02 0.54 -3.29
CA ALA A 160 5.41 0.91 -3.18
C ALA A 160 5.80 1.00 -1.72
N TYR A 161 6.74 0.16 -1.31
CA TYR A 161 7.42 0.29 -0.03
C TYR A 161 8.53 1.32 -0.15
N LEU A 162 8.54 2.30 0.75
CA LEU A 162 9.48 3.43 0.75
C LEU A 162 10.21 3.53 2.09
N ASN A 163 11.41 4.09 2.05
CA ASN A 163 12.28 4.36 3.20
C ASN A 163 12.65 3.09 3.97
N GLN A 164 13.75 2.45 3.55
CA GLN A 164 14.24 1.23 4.16
C GLN A 164 14.69 1.46 5.62
N VAL A 165 14.60 0.42 6.44
CA VAL A 165 15.03 0.44 7.83
C VAL A 165 16.26 -0.44 8.01
N ALA A 166 17.25 0.10 8.71
CA ALA A 166 18.42 -0.61 9.19
C ALA A 166 18.25 -0.95 10.68
N LEU A 167 18.75 -2.11 11.08
CA LEU A 167 18.89 -2.49 12.48
C LEU A 167 20.35 -2.30 12.89
N ASN A 168 20.61 -1.40 13.84
CA ASN A 168 21.95 -1.08 14.33
C ASN A 168 22.93 -0.74 13.20
N GLY A 169 22.47 0.05 12.22
CA GLY A 169 23.22 0.49 11.06
C GLY A 169 23.36 -0.54 9.93
N THR A 170 22.84 -1.76 10.11
CA THR A 170 22.87 -2.82 9.10
C THR A 170 21.54 -2.88 8.36
N VAL A 171 21.58 -2.77 7.04
CA VAL A 171 20.41 -2.92 6.17
C VAL A 171 20.27 -4.38 5.77
N TYR A 172 19.11 -4.94 6.03
CA TYR A 172 18.77 -6.33 5.70
C TYR A 172 17.88 -6.46 4.46
N GLY A 173 17.19 -5.38 4.07
CA GLY A 173 16.52 -5.24 2.77
C GLY A 173 15.04 -5.61 2.74
N ASP A 174 14.44 -5.85 3.90
CA ASP A 174 13.08 -6.36 4.11
C ASP A 174 12.16 -5.38 4.85
N LEU A 175 12.73 -4.40 5.56
CA LEU A 175 11.99 -3.47 6.42
C LEU A 175 11.82 -2.07 5.81
N PHE A 176 10.61 -1.53 5.88
CA PHE A 176 10.26 -0.21 5.33
C PHE A 176 9.32 0.58 6.25
N THR A 177 9.27 1.90 6.14
CA THR A 177 8.38 2.74 6.99
C THR A 177 7.16 3.27 6.29
N VAL A 178 7.11 3.23 4.96
CA VAL A 178 5.98 3.77 4.21
C VAL A 178 5.48 2.73 3.22
N LEU A 179 4.16 2.58 3.17
CA LEU A 179 3.45 1.83 2.13
C LEU A 179 2.56 2.80 1.35
N ASP A 180 2.89 2.98 0.07
CA ASP A 180 2.19 3.86 -0.86
C ASP A 180 1.39 3.04 -1.87
N ILE A 181 0.06 3.15 -1.77
CA ILE A 181 -0.90 2.37 -2.53
C ILE A 181 -1.57 3.27 -3.56
N GLY A 182 -1.41 2.95 -4.85
CA GLY A 182 -2.03 3.66 -5.97
C GLY A 182 -3.11 2.84 -6.66
N PHE A 183 -4.11 3.51 -7.21
CA PHE A 183 -5.22 2.88 -7.92
C PHE A 183 -5.22 3.21 -9.42
N PHE A 184 -5.43 2.19 -10.24
CA PHE A 184 -5.53 2.31 -11.69
C PHE A 184 -6.66 1.43 -12.24
N THR A 185 -7.04 1.61 -13.49
CA THR A 185 -8.04 0.77 -14.17
C THR A 185 -7.36 -0.39 -14.89
N ALA A 186 -8.12 -1.42 -15.29
CA ALA A 186 -7.61 -2.50 -16.16
C ALA A 186 -6.86 -2.05 -17.43
N THR A 187 -7.12 -0.84 -17.90
CA THR A 187 -6.46 -0.26 -19.09
C THR A 187 -5.18 0.51 -18.78
N GLY A 188 -4.78 0.61 -17.51
CA GLY A 188 -3.63 1.41 -17.06
C GLY A 188 -3.92 2.90 -16.88
N ALA A 189 -5.15 3.36 -17.16
CA ALA A 189 -5.57 4.73 -16.85
C ALA A 189 -5.73 4.95 -15.34
N ALA A 190 -5.65 6.21 -14.88
CA ALA A 190 -5.92 6.57 -13.49
C ALA A 190 -7.27 6.00 -13.02
N GLY A 191 -7.27 5.36 -11.86
CA GLY A 191 -8.44 4.74 -11.25
C GLY A 191 -8.66 5.28 -9.84
N GLY A 192 -9.61 4.69 -9.13
CA GLY A 192 -9.87 5.05 -7.75
C GLY A 192 -10.86 4.10 -7.08
N LEU A 193 -10.80 4.07 -5.76
CA LEU A 193 -11.77 3.38 -4.92
C LEU A 193 -12.95 4.33 -4.65
N GLY A 194 -14.06 4.10 -5.36
CA GLY A 194 -15.26 4.92 -5.26
C GLY A 194 -16.16 4.57 -4.08
N ALA A 195 -17.25 5.31 -3.92
CA ALA A 195 -18.19 5.15 -2.80
C ALA A 195 -18.74 3.72 -2.63
N ASN A 196 -19.03 3.32 -1.39
CA ASN A 196 -19.50 1.97 -1.02
C ASN A 196 -18.59 0.83 -1.49
N SER A 197 -17.30 1.09 -1.62
CA SER A 197 -16.31 0.09 -2.00
C SER A 197 -15.50 -0.38 -0.80
N ARG A 198 -14.96 -1.58 -0.94
CA ARG A 198 -14.03 -2.21 -0.01
C ARG A 198 -12.79 -2.68 -0.76
N LEU A 199 -11.63 -2.54 -0.14
CA LEU A 199 -10.38 -3.19 -0.53
C LEU A 199 -9.83 -3.94 0.68
N ILE A 200 -9.57 -5.23 0.52
CA ILE A 200 -8.81 -6.04 1.47
C ILE A 200 -7.45 -6.32 0.84
N PHE A 201 -6.39 -6.18 1.62
CA PHE A 201 -5.03 -6.51 1.21
C PHE A 201 -4.24 -7.04 2.39
N THR A 202 -3.12 -7.70 2.11
CA THR A 202 -2.19 -8.16 3.14
C THR A 202 -1.03 -7.19 3.33
N ALA A 203 -0.58 -7.01 4.56
CA ALA A 203 0.72 -6.40 4.87
C ALA A 203 1.09 -6.78 6.30
N ASP A 204 2.36 -7.08 6.54
CA ASP A 204 2.87 -7.29 7.89
C ASP A 204 3.56 -6.06 8.46
N THR A 205 3.49 -5.93 9.78
CA THR A 205 4.14 -4.85 10.51
C THR A 205 4.79 -5.34 11.79
N ASP A 206 5.88 -4.67 12.15
CA ASP A 206 6.60 -4.81 13.41
C ASP A 206 6.68 -3.48 14.14
N ASN A 207 7.01 -3.52 15.43
CA ASN A 207 7.27 -2.32 16.22
C ASN A 207 8.72 -2.27 16.67
N THR A 208 9.31 -1.07 16.64
CA THR A 208 10.64 -0.85 17.23
C THR A 208 10.61 -1.02 18.76
N THR A 209 11.77 -1.35 19.34
CA THR A 209 11.90 -1.49 20.81
C THR A 209 11.81 -0.16 21.54
N VAL A 210 12.31 0.91 20.94
CA VAL A 210 12.44 2.23 21.56
C VAL A 210 11.61 3.24 20.79
N ARG A 211 10.70 3.91 21.49
CA ARG A 211 9.84 4.94 20.91
C ARG A 211 10.67 6.12 20.37
N GLY A 212 10.41 6.55 19.14
CA GLY A 212 11.12 7.64 18.46
C GLY A 212 12.52 7.27 17.96
N ASP A 213 12.85 5.98 17.89
CA ASP A 213 14.18 5.52 17.49
C ASP A 213 14.36 5.45 15.97
N LEU A 214 13.28 5.50 15.19
CA LEU A 214 13.34 5.58 13.73
C LEU A 214 13.89 6.94 13.25
N ASN A 215 15.20 6.99 13.07
CA ASN A 215 15.92 8.21 12.70
C ASN A 215 16.75 8.00 11.42
N PRO A 216 16.86 9.00 10.53
CA PRO A 216 17.70 8.88 9.34
C PRO A 216 19.16 8.55 9.68
N ILE A 217 19.76 7.61 8.95
CA ILE A 217 21.21 7.40 9.00
C ILE A 217 21.89 8.62 8.37
N PRO A 218 22.80 9.31 9.09
CA PRO A 218 23.55 10.42 8.50
C PRO A 218 24.32 9.96 7.27
N GLU A 219 24.23 10.72 6.19
CA GLU A 219 25.03 10.45 5.00
C GLU A 219 26.53 10.42 5.36
N PRO A 220 27.32 9.48 4.80
CA PRO A 220 28.75 9.43 5.06
C PRO A 220 29.41 10.76 4.71
N ALA A 221 30.21 11.31 5.64
CA ALA A 221 30.97 12.55 5.43
C ALA A 221 31.92 12.50 4.22
N THR A 222 32.18 11.30 3.68
CA THR A 222 32.95 11.09 2.45
C THR A 222 32.27 11.70 1.22
N LEU A 223 30.93 11.77 1.17
CA LEU A 223 30.21 12.45 0.08
C LEU A 223 30.40 13.97 0.15
N ALA A 224 30.32 14.53 1.36
CA ALA A 224 30.64 15.93 1.58
C ALA A 224 32.12 16.22 1.22
N LEU A 225 33.04 15.33 1.61
CA LEU A 225 34.46 15.48 1.29
C LEU A 225 34.74 15.34 -0.23
N LEU A 226 34.04 14.43 -0.91
CA LEU A 226 34.09 14.30 -2.36
C LEU A 226 33.57 15.57 -3.05
N GLY A 227 32.44 16.10 -2.59
CA GLY A 227 31.87 17.35 -3.10
C GLY A 227 32.81 18.54 -2.91
N LEU A 228 33.41 18.68 -1.72
CA LEU A 228 34.41 19.72 -1.43
C LEU A 228 35.68 19.54 -2.27
N GLY A 229 36.14 18.30 -2.46
CA GLY A 229 37.29 17.97 -3.30
C GLY A 229 37.07 18.35 -4.77
N LEU A 230 35.90 18.01 -5.33
CA LEU A 230 35.51 18.38 -6.69
C LEU A 230 35.36 19.90 -6.84
N PHE A 231 34.80 20.58 -5.85
CA PHE A 231 34.71 22.05 -5.85
C PHE A 231 36.10 22.69 -5.83
N GLY A 232 37.01 22.19 -4.99
CA GLY A 232 38.40 22.66 -4.93
C GLY A 232 39.13 22.49 -6.27
N LEU A 233 39.00 21.32 -6.91
CA LEU A 233 39.56 21.06 -8.24
C LEU A 233 38.98 21.98 -9.33
N GLY A 234 37.66 22.22 -9.30
CA GLY A 234 36.99 23.14 -10.22
C GLY A 234 37.44 24.60 -10.03
N ALA A 235 37.64 25.04 -8.78
CA ALA A 235 38.13 26.38 -8.46
C ALA A 235 39.58 26.59 -8.89
N MET A 236 40.44 25.57 -8.76
CA MET A 236 41.83 25.61 -9.24
C MET A 236 41.92 25.75 -10.76
N ARG A 237 41.04 25.08 -11.51
CA ARG A 237 41.02 25.13 -12.98
C ARG A 237 40.61 26.50 -13.56
N ARG A 238 39.95 27.37 -12.78
CA ARG A 238 39.63 28.76 -13.18
C ARG A 238 40.79 29.74 -12.94
N LYS A 239 41.81 29.36 -12.18
CA LYS A 239 42.97 30.20 -11.86
C LYS A 239 44.22 29.87 -12.68
N ALA A 240 44.22 28.75 -13.41
CA ALA A 240 45.23 28.41 -14.41
C ALA A 240 44.74 28.84 -15.80
#